data_AF-A0A950ZXJ7-F1
#
_entry.id   AF-A0A950ZXJ7-F1
#
_cell.length_a   1.000
_cell.length_b   1.000
_cell.length_c   1.000
_cell.angle_alpha   90.00
_cell.angle_beta   90.00
_cell.angle_gamma   90.00
#
_symmetry.space_group_name_H-M   'P 1'
#
loop_
_entity.id
_entity.type
_entity.pdbx_description
1 polymer ?
#
loop_
_entity_poly.entity_id
_entity_poly.type
_entity_poly.pdbx_seq_one_letter_code
_entity_poly.pdbx_strand_id
1 'polypeptide(L)' 'MTSVGLVTDSTADLPQAVLDKHGVTMVPLIVNWDGKTYRDKLDLTT' A
#
# COMPACT_ATOMS: atom_id res chain seq x y z
N MET A 1 -1.30 22.37 -17.82
CA MET A 1 -0.21 21.57 -17.21
C MET A 1 -0.77 20.19 -16.91
N THR A 2 -0.02 19.14 -17.24
CA THR A 2 -0.41 17.76 -16.93
C THR A 2 0.28 17.36 -15.63
N SER A 3 -0.48 16.89 -14.65
CA SER A 3 0.09 16.32 -13.42
C SER A 3 0.35 14.82 -13.61
N VAL A 4 1.41 14.32 -12.99
CA VAL A 4 1.71 12.88 -12.91
C VAL A 4 1.38 12.42 -11.50
N GLY A 5 0.53 11.39 -11.38
CA GLY A 5 0.27 10.70 -10.13
C GLY A 5 1.19 9.51 -9.97
N LEU A 6 1.67 9.26 -8.74
CA LEU A 6 2.42 8.06 -8.38
C LEU A 6 1.53 7.13 -7.57
N VAL A 7 1.40 5.89 -8.04
CA VAL A 7 0.60 4.84 -7.39
C VAL A 7 1.44 3.57 -7.31
N THR A 8 1.34 2.86 -6.19
CA THR A 8 1.99 1.56 -5.98
C THR A 8 1.04 0.61 -5.23
N ASP A 9 1.47 -0.63 -5.01
CA ASP A 9 0.77 -1.60 -4.18
C ASP A 9 1.62 -2.01 -2.97
N SER A 10 1.07 -2.84 -2.10
CA SER A 10 1.73 -3.23 -0.85
C SER A 10 2.97 -4.12 -1.05
N THR A 11 3.17 -4.74 -2.22
CA THR A 11 4.33 -5.60 -2.49
C THR A 11 5.64 -4.83 -2.67
N ALA A 12 5.55 -3.53 -2.95
CA ALA A 12 6.72 -2.65 -2.99
C ALA A 12 7.38 -2.48 -1.62
N ASP A 13 6.69 -2.85 -0.53
CA ASP A 13 7.16 -2.86 0.85
C ASP A 13 7.84 -1.56 1.30
N LEU A 14 7.29 -0.43 0.82
CA LEU A 14 7.81 0.90 1.14
C LEU A 14 7.37 1.36 2.53
N PRO A 15 8.26 1.98 3.33
CA PRO A 15 7.86 2.62 4.58
C PRO A 15 6.87 3.77 4.35
N GLN A 16 5.91 3.96 5.26
CA GLN A 16 4.89 5.02 5.15
C GLN A 16 5.51 6.41 4.96
N ALA A 17 6.62 6.71 5.65
CA ALA A 17 7.32 7.98 5.52
C ALA A 17 7.84 8.26 4.10
N VAL A 18 8.14 7.23 3.30
CA VAL A 18 8.56 7.38 1.89
C VAL A 18 7.34 7.71 1.02
N LEU A 19 6.21 7.02 1.24
CA LEU A 19 4.96 7.28 0.53
C LEU A 19 4.50 8.72 0.76
N ASP A 20 4.49 9.17 2.01
CA ASP A 20 4.07 10.51 2.40
C ASP A 20 4.99 11.59 1.81
N LYS A 21 6.32 11.37 1.88
CA LYS A 21 7.31 12.32 1.35
C LYS A 21 7.15 12.56 -0.15
N HIS A 22 6.73 11.54 -0.89
CA HIS A 22 6.64 11.60 -2.36
C HIS A 22 5.20 11.71 -2.88
N GLY A 23 4.19 11.78 -1.99
CA GLY A 23 2.79 11.81 -2.39
C GLY A 23 2.35 10.59 -3.18
N VAL A 24 2.90 9.41 -2.84
CA VAL A 24 2.58 8.14 -3.51
C VAL A 24 1.37 7.51 -2.83
N THR A 25 0.33 7.22 -3.60
CA THR A 25 -0.82 6.47 -3.10
C THR A 25 -0.50 4.97 -3.16
N MET A 26 -0.58 4.28 -2.02
CA MET A 26 -0.46 2.82 -1.96
C MET A 26 -1.85 2.17 -1.93
N VAL A 27 -2.07 1.20 -2.82
CA VAL A 27 -3.28 0.38 -2.86
C VAL A 27 -2.96 -0.98 -2.22
N PRO A 28 -3.60 -1.33 -1.08
CA PRO A 28 -3.26 -2.57 -0.39
C PRO A 28 -3.71 -3.78 -1.20
N LEU A 29 -2.85 -4.80 -1.29
CA LEU A 29 -3.28 -6.11 -1.80
C LEU A 29 -4.05 -6.90 -0.74
N ILE A 30 -4.77 -7.90 -1.22
CA ILE A 30 -5.57 -8.79 -0.39
C ILE A 30 -4.79 -10.04 -0.03
N VAL A 31 -4.75 -10.35 1.26
CA VAL A 31 -4.25 -11.61 1.80
C VAL A 31 -5.43 -12.46 2.26
N ASN A 32 -5.52 -13.68 1.75
CA ASN A 32 -6.49 -14.68 2.21
C ASN A 32 -5.76 -15.69 3.10
N TRP A 33 -6.08 -15.72 4.39
CA TRP A 33 -5.47 -16.60 5.40
C TRP A 33 -6.58 -17.15 6.31
N ASP A 34 -6.65 -18.47 6.48
CA ASP A 34 -7.58 -19.16 7.41
C ASP A 34 -9.05 -18.75 7.19
N GLY A 35 -9.46 -18.69 5.92
CA GLY A 35 -10.82 -18.32 5.52
C GLY A 35 -11.18 -16.87 5.78
N LYS A 36 -10.22 -16.01 6.13
CA LYS A 36 -10.39 -14.57 6.32
C LYS A 36 -9.61 -13.79 5.27
N THR A 37 -10.12 -12.60 4.98
CA THR A 37 -9.59 -11.67 3.98
C THR A 37 -9.06 -10.43 4.70
N TYR A 38 -7.83 -10.04 4.39
CA TYR A 38 -7.11 -8.93 4.99
C TYR A 38 -6.55 -8.01 3.92
N ARG A 39 -6.47 -6.71 4.20
CA ARG A 39 -5.72 -5.74 3.42
C ARG A 39 -4.33 -5.60 4.02
N ASP A 40 -3.32 -5.94 3.23
CA ASP A 40 -1.93 -5.82 3.63
C ASP A 40 -1.59 -4.36 4.03
N LYS A 41 -0.71 -4.20 5.03
CA LYS A 41 -0.34 -2.93 5.70
C LYS A 41 -1.47 -2.16 6.40
N LEU A 42 -2.72 -2.59 6.32
CA LEU A 42 -3.86 -1.96 7.00
C LEU A 42 -4.43 -2.85 8.11
N ASP A 43 -4.79 -4.07 7.76
CA ASP A 43 -5.39 -5.03 8.69
C ASP A 43 -4.33 -5.95 9.32
N LEU A 44 -3.12 -5.96 8.75
CA LEU A 44 -1.96 -6.73 9.18
C LEU A 44 -0.84 -5.77 9.60
N THR A 45 -0.18 -6.08 10.73
CA THR A 45 0.96 -5.34 11.26
C THR A 45 2.13 -6.28 11.50
N THR A 46 3.36 -5.74 11.43
CA THR A 46 4.62 -6.43 11.69
C THR A 46 5.37 -5.71 12.81
#